data_AF-Q4W801-F1
#
_entry.id   AF-Q4W801-F1
#
_cell.length_a   1.000
_cell.length_b   1.000
_cell.length_c   1.000
_cell.angle_alpha   90.00
_cell.angle_beta   90.00
_cell.angle_gamma   90.00
#
_symmetry.space_group_name_H-M   'P 1'
#
loop_
_entity.id
_entity.type
_entity.pdbx_description
1 polymer ?
#
loop_
_entity_poly.entity_id
_entity_poly.type
_entity_poly.pdbx_seq_one_letter_code
_entity_poly.pdbx_strand_id
1 'polypeptide(L)'
;MEGYLAGGQCFGSVQEASDYKMSQVVPAVTADGSLKTPVYQNGKWYYGSQEVKLTFPPCDPAAYVTDGAAIAAIAISVAAFAFVIRWTIRVFQQTNENPEK
;
A
#
# COMPACT_ATOMS: atom_id res chain seq x y z
N MET A 1 7.15 10.52 10.03
CA MET A 1 8.14 9.44 10.15
C MET A 1 8.58 9.15 8.73
N GLU A 2 9.85 9.34 8.40
CA GLU A 2 10.34 9.09 7.04
C GLU A 2 10.56 7.59 6.87
N GLY A 3 9.77 6.97 5.99
CA GLY A 3 9.93 5.59 5.57
C GLY A 3 10.71 5.47 4.26
N TYR A 4 10.89 4.24 3.79
CA TYR A 4 11.67 3.89 2.61
C TYR A 4 10.78 3.17 1.59
N LEU A 5 10.74 3.67 0.35
CA LEU A 5 9.94 3.08 -0.70
C LEU A 5 10.67 1.89 -1.34
N ALA A 6 10.10 0.68 -1.22
CA ALA A 6 10.57 -0.49 -1.94
C ALA A 6 9.40 -1.26 -2.56
N GLY A 7 9.46 -1.49 -3.87
CA GLY A 7 8.44 -2.22 -4.63
C GLY A 7 7.00 -1.76 -4.39
N GLY A 8 6.78 -0.44 -4.27
CA GLY A 8 5.47 0.17 -4.08
C GLY A 8 4.96 0.19 -2.63
N GLN A 9 5.75 -0.30 -1.68
CA GLN A 9 5.42 -0.28 -0.25
C GLN A 9 6.36 0.63 0.54
N CYS A 10 5.84 1.23 1.60
CA CYS A 10 6.57 2.13 2.49
C CYS A 10 7.03 1.36 3.73
N PHE A 11 8.33 1.20 3.92
CA PHE A 11 8.92 0.49 5.06
C PHE A 11 9.42 1.46 6.12
N GLY A 12 9.39 1.07 7.39
CA GLY A 12 9.85 1.90 8.50
C GLY A 12 11.38 1.98 8.60
N SER A 13 12.09 0.99 8.06
CA SER A 13 13.55 0.92 8.11
C SER A 13 14.17 0.58 6.75
N VAL A 14 15.41 1.02 6.54
CA VAL A 14 16.22 0.66 5.36
C VAL A 14 16.42 -0.85 5.27
N GLN A 15 16.51 -1.52 6.41
CA GLN A 15 16.76 -2.95 6.48
C GLN A 15 15.55 -3.74 5.96
N GLU A 16 14.34 -3.42 6.41
CA GLU A 16 13.12 -4.08 5.90
C GLU A 16 12.93 -3.84 4.40
N ALA A 17 13.19 -2.62 3.92
CA ALA A 17 13.15 -2.30 2.50
C ALA A 17 14.20 -3.11 1.69
N SER A 18 15.40 -3.27 2.27
CA SER A 18 16.48 -4.07 1.68
C SER A 18 16.10 -5.54 1.59
N ASP A 19 15.59 -6.10 2.67
CA ASP A 19 15.21 -7.51 2.77
C ASP A 19 14.04 -7.82 1.81
N TYR A 20 13.05 -6.93 1.73
CA TYR A 20 11.97 -7.03 0.75
C TYR A 20 12.49 -6.98 -0.68
N LYS A 21 13.43 -6.09 -0.99
CA LYS A 21 13.99 -6.01 -2.35
C LYS A 21 14.83 -7.24 -2.69
N MET A 22 15.62 -7.73 -1.74
CA MET A 22 16.54 -8.85 -1.95
C MET A 22 15.83 -10.20 -2.03
N SER A 23 14.74 -10.38 -1.30
CA SER A 23 13.88 -11.58 -1.42
C SER A 23 13.22 -11.72 -2.80
N GLN A 24 13.11 -10.63 -3.58
CA GLN A 24 12.57 -10.64 -4.94
C GLN A 24 13.64 -10.87 -6.02
N VAL A 25 14.93 -10.90 -5.66
CA VAL A 25 16.01 -11.11 -6.62
C VAL A 25 16.05 -12.59 -6.99
N VAL A 26 15.79 -12.88 -8.26
CA VAL A 26 15.81 -14.24 -8.79
C VAL A 26 17.26 -14.77 -8.78
N PRO A 27 17.52 -15.97 -8.22
CA PRO A 27 18.82 -16.63 -8.31
C PRO A 27 19.23 -16.88 -9.76
N ALA A 28 20.48 -16.62 -10.09
CA ALA A 28 21.03 -16.93 -11.42
C ALA A 28 22.12 -18.00 -11.33
N VAL A 29 22.09 -18.96 -12.26
CA VAL A 29 23.19 -19.92 -12.45
C VAL A 29 24.22 -19.27 -13.37
N THR A 30 25.44 -19.07 -12.88
CA THR A 30 26.54 -18.53 -13.70
C THR A 30 27.14 -19.58 -14.64
N ALA A 31 27.90 -19.14 -15.64
CA ALA A 31 28.55 -20.02 -16.63
C ALA A 31 29.45 -21.10 -15.97
N ASP A 32 29.95 -20.78 -14.78
CA ASP A 32 30.74 -21.63 -13.88
C ASP A 32 29.89 -22.69 -13.14
N GLY A 33 28.59 -22.78 -13.43
CA GLY A 33 27.66 -23.73 -12.83
C GLY A 33 27.26 -23.40 -11.38
N SER A 34 27.75 -22.27 -10.84
CA SER A 34 27.45 -21.87 -9.47
C SER A 34 26.13 -21.11 -9.38
N LEU A 35 25.35 -21.40 -8.34
CA LEU A 35 24.14 -20.65 -8.03
C LEU A 35 24.51 -19.36 -7.31
N LYS A 36 24.22 -18.21 -7.91
CA LYS A 36 24.37 -16.90 -7.26
C LYS A 36 23.02 -16.47 -6.70
N THR A 37 22.98 -16.32 -5.37
CA THR A 37 21.84 -15.78 -4.64
C THR A 37 22.28 -14.53 -3.87
N PRO A 38 21.33 -13.65 -3.52
CA PRO A 38 21.57 -12.63 -2.50
C PRO A 38 21.86 -13.32 -1.16
N VAL A 39 22.90 -12.89 -0.46
CA VAL A 39 23.22 -13.37 0.89
C VAL A 39 23.52 -12.17 1.79
N TYR A 40 22.91 -12.15 2.96
CA TYR A 40 23.18 -11.14 3.98
C TYR A 40 24.32 -11.60 4.88
N GLN A 41 25.45 -10.88 4.87
CA GLN A 41 26.62 -11.19 5.70
C GLN A 41 27.20 -9.89 6.29
N ASN A 42 27.59 -9.91 7.56
CA ASN A 42 28.24 -8.78 8.25
C ASN A 42 27.51 -7.42 8.09
N GLY A 43 26.17 -7.42 8.12
CA GLY A 43 25.37 -6.21 8.01
C GLY A 43 25.15 -5.71 6.58
N LYS A 44 25.61 -6.46 5.57
CA LYS A 44 25.62 -6.06 4.16
C LYS A 44 25.04 -7.16 3.27
N TRP A 45 24.40 -6.74 2.19
CA TRP A 45 23.91 -7.65 1.16
C TRP A 45 25.00 -7.91 0.12
N TYR A 46 25.16 -9.17 -0.26
CA TYR A 46 26.09 -9.61 -1.29
C TYR A 46 25.36 -10.39 -2.37
N TYR A 47 25.75 -10.20 -3.63
CA TYR A 47 25.33 -11.05 -4.73
C TYR A 47 26.56 -11.70 -5.33
N GLY A 48 26.76 -12.98 -5.00
CA GLY A 48 28.06 -13.63 -5.21
C GLY A 48 29.15 -12.97 -4.38
N SER A 49 30.14 -12.37 -5.03
CA SER A 49 31.27 -11.69 -4.38
C SER A 49 31.14 -10.16 -4.37
N GLN A 50 30.05 -9.61 -4.91
CA GLN A 50 29.83 -8.16 -5.01
C GLN A 50 28.94 -7.68 -3.86
N GLU A 51 29.37 -6.64 -3.16
CA GLU A 51 28.54 -5.93 -2.19
C GLU A 51 27.46 -5.14 -2.93
N VAL A 52 26.21 -5.33 -2.54
CA VAL A 52 25.07 -4.63 -3.11
C VAL A 52 24.64 -3.52 -2.17
N LYS A 53 24.87 -2.27 -2.59
CA LYS A 53 24.41 -1.09 -1.86
C LYS A 53 23.07 -0.61 -2.41
N LEU A 54 22.01 -0.87 -1.65
CA LEU A 54 20.65 -0.43 -1.99
C LEU A 54 20.42 0.98 -1.46
N THR A 55 19.82 1.83 -2.30
CA THR A 55 19.29 3.15 -1.90
C THR A 55 17.81 3.16 -2.19
N PHE A 56 17.03 3.68 -1.24
CA PHE A 56 15.57 3.77 -1.35
C PHE A 56 15.15 5.23 -1.28
N PRO A 57 14.21 5.66 -2.14
CA PRO A 57 13.63 6.98 -2.00
C PRO A 57 12.83 7.09 -0.70
N PRO A 58 12.74 8.29 -0.12
CA PRO A 58 11.92 8.52 1.07
C PRO A 58 10.44 8.36 0.73
N CYS A 59 9.67 7.93 1.72
CA CYS A 59 8.24 7.72 1.59
C CYS A 59 7.54 8.03 2.92
N ASP A 60 6.39 8.70 2.87
CA ASP A 60 5.59 8.96 4.06
C ASP A 60 4.38 8.02 4.10
N PRO A 61 4.34 7.04 5.04
CA PRO A 61 3.19 6.15 5.16
C PRO A 61 1.92 6.90 5.61
N ALA A 62 2.06 8.01 6.33
CA ALA A 62 0.92 8.80 6.78
C ALA A 62 0.20 9.48 5.61
N ALA A 63 0.95 9.93 4.60
CA ALA A 63 0.39 10.57 3.41
C ALA A 63 -0.60 9.65 2.65
N TYR A 64 -0.26 8.36 2.49
CA TYR A 64 -1.18 7.40 1.86
C TYR A 64 -2.47 7.19 2.66
N VAL A 65 -2.38 7.18 3.99
CA VAL A 65 -3.54 7.03 4.86
C VAL A 65 -4.43 8.27 4.79
N THR A 66 -3.85 9.46 4.81
CA THR A 66 -4.62 10.72 4.71
C THR A 66 -5.30 10.85 3.35
N ASP A 67 -4.61 10.49 2.27
CA ASP A 67 -5.17 10.54 0.92
C ASP A 67 -6.32 9.53 0.77
N GLY A 68 -6.13 8.30 1.28
CA GLY A 68 -7.18 7.29 1.31
C GLY A 68 -8.40 7.73 2.11
N ALA A 69 -8.19 8.36 3.27
CA ALA A 69 -9.27 8.90 4.09
C ALA A 69 -10.05 10.01 3.38
N ALA A 70 -9.38 10.90 2.65
CA ALA A 70 -10.02 11.97 1.89
C ALA A 70 -10.92 11.42 0.78
N ILE A 71 -10.44 10.45 0.01
CA ILE A 71 -11.23 9.80 -1.05
C ILE A 71 -12.43 9.05 -0.44
N ALA A 72 -12.21 8.32 0.65
CA ALA A 72 -13.28 7.60 1.35
C ALA A 72 -14.36 8.56 1.87
N ALA A 73 -13.99 9.71 2.42
CA ALA A 73 -14.94 10.71 2.89
C ALA A 73 -15.83 11.23 1.76
N ILE A 74 -15.25 11.49 0.57
CA ILE A 74 -16.02 11.90 -0.61
C ILE A 74 -16.99 10.78 -1.03
N ALA A 75 -16.51 9.54 -1.12
CA ALA A 75 -17.36 8.41 -1.51
C ALA A 75 -18.53 8.19 -0.52
N ILE A 76 -18.25 8.24 0.79
CA ILE A 76 -19.26 8.08 1.84
C ILE A 76 -20.29 9.22 1.78
N SER A 77 -19.85 10.46 1.58
CA SER A 77 -20.77 11.61 1.52
C SER A 77 -21.74 11.52 0.34
N VAL A 78 -21.27 11.08 -0.83
CA VAL A 78 -22.13 10.84 -2.01
C VAL A 78 -23.13 9.72 -1.73
N ALA A 79 -22.68 8.61 -1.14
CA ALA A 79 -23.56 7.49 -0.78
C ALA A 79 -24.62 7.89 0.27
N ALA A 80 -24.21 8.65 1.29
CA ALA A 80 -25.11 9.18 2.32
C ALA A 80 -26.16 10.12 1.70
N PHE A 81 -25.78 10.99 0.78
CA PHE A 81 -26.70 11.90 0.10
C PHE A 81 -27.76 11.14 -0.71
N ALA A 82 -27.34 10.14 -1.50
CA ALA A 82 -28.26 9.27 -2.23
C ALA A 82 -29.20 8.49 -1.30
N PHE A 83 -28.69 8.03 -0.16
CA PHE A 83 -29.50 7.34 0.85
C PHE A 83 -30.57 8.25 1.45
N VAL A 84 -30.21 9.49 1.80
CA VAL A 84 -31.15 10.48 2.35
C VAL A 84 -32.26 10.79 1.34
N ILE A 85 -31.93 11.02 0.06
CA ILE A 85 -32.94 11.25 -0.99
C ILE A 85 -33.88 10.05 -1.12
N ARG A 86 -33.34 8.84 -1.15
CA ARG A 86 -34.15 7.63 -1.24
C ARG A 86 -35.07 7.49 -0.02
N TRP A 87 -34.57 7.85 1.15
CA TRP A 87 -35.31 7.77 2.40
C TRP A 87 -36.44 8.80 2.44
N THR A 88 -36.19 10.05 2.04
CA THR A 88 -37.23 11.08 1.98
C THR A 88 -38.33 10.72 0.99
N ILE A 89 -37.99 10.24 -0.23
CA ILE A 89 -39.00 9.77 -1.21
C ILE A 89 -39.87 8.66 -0.62
N ARG A 90 -39.28 7.68 0.07
CA ARG A 90 -40.04 6.60 0.71
C ARG A 90 -40.99 7.13 1.80
N VAL A 91 -40.53 8.06 2.62
CA VAL A 91 -41.37 8.64 3.68
C VAL A 91 -42.55 9.41 3.07
N PHE A 92 -42.32 10.25 2.06
CA PHE A 92 -43.41 10.95 1.38
C PHE A 92 -44.41 10.02 0.69
N GLN A 93 -43.93 8.94 0.07
CA GLN A 93 -44.82 7.92 -0.52
C GLN A 93 -45.71 7.26 0.55
N GLN A 94 -45.14 6.91 1.70
CA GLN A 94 -45.89 6.32 2.83
C GLN A 94 -46.96 7.28 3.37
N THR A 95 -46.68 8.58 3.45
CA THR A 95 -47.65 9.58 3.91
C THR A 95 -48.77 9.82 2.88
N ASN A 96 -48.46 9.81 1.58
CA ASN A 96 -49.49 9.97 0.54
C ASN A 96 -50.40 8.73 0.41
N GLU A 97 -49.90 7.54 0.73
CA GLU A 97 -50.70 6.30 0.68
C GLU A 97 -51.61 6.11 1.90
N ASN A 98 -51.44 6.92 2.96
CA ASN A 98 -52.29 6.89 4.16
C ASN A 98 -52.86 8.28 4.51
N PRO A 99 -53.90 8.76 3.78
CA PRO A 99 -54.50 10.06 4.02
C PRO A 99 -55.43 10.12 5.26
N GLU A 100 -55.59 9.04 6.03
CA GLU A 100 -56.57 8.97 7.12
C GLU A 100 -56.01 8.32 8.41
N LYS A 101 -55.10 9.03 9.08
CA LYS A 101 -54.95 9.05 10.55
C LYS A 101 -54.42 10.40 11.02
#